data_AF-A0A356BZM5-F1
#
_entry.id   AF-A0A356BZM5-F1
#
_cell.length_a   1.000
_cell.length_b   1.000
_cell.length_c   1.000
_cell.angle_alpha   90.00
_cell.angle_beta   90.00
_cell.angle_gamma   90.00
#
_symmetry.space_group_name_H-M   'P 1'
#
loop_
_entity.id
_entity.type
_entity.pdbx_description
1 polymer ?
#
loop_
_entity_poly.entity_id
_entity_poly.type
_entity_poly.pdbx_seq_one_letter_code
_entity_poly.pdbx_strand_id
1 'polypeptide(L)'
;GAGTIAAQKFGAAEIINPRDKAVGKLAETYEIYPHMGDLLPAMGYSDQQRADLEATIANVDCDSVIIGTPIDLNRIVKIKQPNTRVYYDLQEIGSPNFSEVLTDFMKKHNLG
;
A
#
# COMPACT_ATOMS: atom_id res chain seq x y z
N GLY A 1 -5.42 1.06 1.83
CA GLY A 1 -4.63 -0.19 1.77
C GLY A 1 -3.92 -0.44 3.10
N ALA A 2 -3.01 -1.42 3.16
CA ALA A 2 -2.26 -1.76 4.38
C ALA A 2 -1.60 -0.55 5.05
N GLY A 3 -0.97 0.32 4.25
CA GLY A 3 -0.35 1.56 4.72
C GLY A 3 -1.33 2.54 5.36
N THR A 4 -2.48 2.78 4.71
CA THR A 4 -3.55 3.65 5.24
C THR A 4 -4.08 3.16 6.58
N ILE A 5 -4.34 1.85 6.68
CA ILE A 5 -4.86 1.23 7.91
C ILE A 5 -3.83 1.34 9.03
N ALA A 6 -2.55 1.10 8.72
CA ALA A 6 -1.47 1.27 9.69
C ALA A 6 -1.36 2.74 10.15
N ALA A 7 -1.38 3.70 9.24
CA ALA A 7 -1.35 5.13 9.57
C ALA A 7 -2.47 5.49 10.57
N GLN A 8 -3.70 5.08 10.27
CA GLN A 8 -4.86 5.32 11.14
C GLN A 8 -4.73 4.61 12.49
N LYS A 9 -4.33 3.33 12.50
CA LYS A 9 -4.19 2.52 13.71
C LYS A 9 -3.14 3.08 14.68
N PHE A 10 -2.05 3.64 14.15
CA PHE A 10 -0.96 4.20 14.94
C PHE A 10 -1.07 5.71 15.16
N GLY A 11 -2.20 6.33 14.79
CA GLY A 11 -2.51 7.72 15.14
C GLY A 11 -1.74 8.76 14.32
N ALA A 12 -1.46 8.48 13.03
CA ALA A 12 -0.97 9.51 12.13
C ALA A 12 -1.94 10.70 12.09
N ALA A 13 -1.43 11.92 12.24
CA ALA A 13 -2.25 13.13 12.31
C ALA A 13 -3.02 13.37 10.99
N GLU A 14 -2.37 13.10 9.87
CA GLU A 14 -2.96 13.21 8.54
C GLU A 14 -2.24 12.29 7.53
N ILE A 15 -2.85 12.10 6.37
CA ILE A 15 -2.24 11.42 5.22
C ILE A 15 -2.00 12.48 4.15
N ILE A 16 -0.74 12.72 3.82
CA ILE A 16 -0.36 13.75 2.86
C ILE A 16 -0.66 13.27 1.44
N ASN A 17 -1.46 14.03 0.70
CA ASN A 17 -1.72 13.77 -0.71
C ASN A 17 -0.47 14.11 -1.55
N PRO A 18 0.14 13.14 -2.24
CA PRO A 18 1.37 13.36 -2.99
C PRO A 18 1.13 13.78 -4.45
N ARG A 19 -0.12 13.96 -4.89
CA ARG A 19 -0.49 14.19 -6.30
C ARG A 19 0.22 15.39 -6.91
N ASP A 20 0.23 16.53 -6.23
CA ASP A 20 0.84 17.77 -6.72
C ASP A 20 2.38 17.72 -6.75
N LYS A 21 2.96 16.65 -6.18
CA LYS A 21 4.40 16.40 -6.13
C LYS A 21 4.83 15.27 -7.05
N ALA A 22 3.87 14.58 -7.68
CA ALA A 22 4.13 13.49 -8.59
C ALA A 22 4.84 13.99 -9.84
N VAL A 23 5.87 13.26 -10.27
CA VAL A 23 6.65 13.57 -11.47
C VAL A 23 6.65 12.41 -12.45
N GLY A 24 6.92 12.71 -13.72
CA GLY A 24 7.04 11.71 -14.78
C GLY A 24 5.80 10.83 -14.89
N LYS A 25 6.01 9.51 -14.96
CA LYS A 25 4.92 8.55 -15.16
C LYS A 25 3.92 8.51 -14.01
N LEU A 26 4.31 8.97 -12.82
CA LEU A 26 3.40 9.01 -11.67
C LEU A 26 2.37 10.14 -11.81
N ALA A 27 2.75 11.29 -12.38
CA ALA A 27 1.81 12.35 -12.70
C ALA A 27 0.77 11.87 -13.72
N GLU A 28 1.23 11.23 -14.80
CA GLU A 28 0.36 10.60 -15.81
C GLU A 28 -0.58 9.55 -15.19
N THR A 29 -0.07 8.77 -14.22
CA THR A 29 -0.88 7.76 -13.53
C THR A 29 -2.04 8.38 -12.75
N TYR A 30 -1.83 9.54 -12.11
CA TYR A 30 -2.93 10.24 -11.43
C TYR A 30 -3.97 10.80 -12.38
N GLU A 31 -3.58 11.18 -13.60
CA GLU A 31 -4.52 11.62 -14.63
C GLU A 31 -5.36 10.46 -15.16
N ILE A 32 -4.74 9.29 -15.37
CA ILE A 32 -5.42 8.06 -15.82
C ILE A 32 -6.36 7.53 -14.72
N TYR A 33 -5.97 7.66 -13.45
CA TYR A 33 -6.71 7.14 -12.29
C TYR A 33 -7.06 8.27 -11.30
N PRO A 34 -8.00 9.17 -11.64
CA PRO A 34 -8.29 10.36 -10.83
C PRO A 34 -8.85 10.04 -9.44
N HIS A 35 -9.38 8.84 -9.22
CA HIS A 35 -10.01 8.41 -7.98
C HIS A 35 -9.04 7.80 -6.95
N MET A 36 -7.73 7.76 -7.24
CA MET A 36 -6.73 7.08 -6.38
C MET A 36 -6.53 7.73 -5.00
N GLY A 37 -7.09 8.93 -4.79
CA GLY A 37 -7.01 9.65 -3.52
C GLY A 37 -5.57 10.05 -3.17
N ASP A 38 -5.23 9.92 -1.89
CA ASP A 38 -3.94 10.35 -1.31
C ASP A 38 -2.86 9.26 -1.38
N LEU A 39 -3.06 8.20 -2.17
CA LEU A 39 -2.15 7.07 -2.27
C LEU A 39 -1.13 7.28 -3.39
N LEU A 40 0.16 7.10 -3.08
CA LEU A 40 1.23 7.04 -4.07
C LEU A 40 1.29 5.66 -4.74
N PRO A 41 1.03 5.53 -6.05
CA PRO A 41 1.08 4.24 -6.71
C PRO A 41 2.52 3.79 -7.00
N ALA A 42 2.77 2.49 -6.84
CA ALA A 42 4.01 1.84 -7.28
C ALA A 42 3.72 0.97 -8.52
N MET A 43 3.60 1.61 -9.68
CA MET A 43 3.13 0.98 -10.93
C MET A 43 4.19 0.13 -11.67
N GLY A 44 5.39 0.00 -11.11
CA GLY A 44 6.51 -0.73 -11.70
C GLY A 44 7.85 -0.17 -11.27
N TYR A 45 8.93 -0.80 -11.71
CA TYR A 45 10.28 -0.55 -11.20
C TYR A 45 11.35 -0.52 -12.30
N SER A 46 11.00 -0.08 -13.51
CA SER A 46 12.01 0.31 -14.49
C SER A 46 12.85 1.48 -13.95
N ASP A 47 14.02 1.74 -14.54
CA ASP A 47 14.90 2.82 -14.07
C ASP A 47 14.19 4.18 -13.99
N GLN A 48 13.36 4.50 -14.98
CA GLN A 48 12.55 5.72 -14.95
C GLN A 48 11.50 5.69 -13.85
N GLN A 49 10.77 4.58 -13.68
CA GLN A 49 9.71 4.49 -12.65
C GLN A 49 10.30 4.59 -11.24
N ARG A 50 11.49 4.02 -11.03
CA ARG A 50 12.22 4.13 -9.77
C ARG A 50 12.65 5.57 -9.50
N ALA A 51 13.25 6.24 -10.49
CA ALA A 51 13.64 7.64 -10.37
C ALA A 51 12.44 8.56 -10.10
N ASP A 52 11.32 8.35 -10.81
CA ASP A 52 10.08 9.10 -10.61
C ASP A 52 9.52 8.88 -9.20
N LEU A 53 9.55 7.64 -8.70
CA LEU A 53 9.10 7.30 -7.35
C LEU A 53 9.97 7.96 -6.28
N GLU A 54 11.30 7.88 -6.41
CA GLU A 54 12.24 8.53 -5.49
C GLU A 54 12.06 10.05 -5.46
N ALA A 55 11.97 10.68 -6.63
CA ALA A 55 11.79 12.12 -6.76
C ALA A 55 10.43 12.58 -6.23
N THR A 56 9.36 11.84 -6.53
CA THR A 56 8.02 12.14 -6.01
C THR A 56 8.02 12.07 -4.49
N ILE A 57 8.53 10.98 -3.90
CA ILE A 57 8.60 10.84 -2.45
C ILE A 57 9.42 11.98 -1.85
N ALA A 58 10.58 12.31 -2.40
CA ALA A 58 11.44 13.37 -1.88
C ALA A 58 10.83 14.78 -1.94
N ASN A 59 9.85 15.01 -2.83
CA ASN A 59 9.14 16.29 -2.98
C ASN A 59 7.90 16.41 -2.08
N VAL A 60 7.49 15.32 -1.44
CA VAL A 60 6.37 15.31 -0.49
C VAL A 60 6.88 15.75 0.87
N ASP A 61 6.29 16.80 1.40
CA ASP A 61 6.53 17.29 2.75
C ASP A 61 5.79 16.39 3.73
N CYS A 62 6.48 15.39 4.28
CA CYS A 62 5.95 14.45 5.25
C CYS A 62 7.02 13.97 6.24
N ASP A 63 6.57 13.63 7.46
CA ASP A 63 7.47 13.15 8.51
C ASP A 63 7.94 11.71 8.29
N SER A 64 7.13 10.89 7.60
CA SER A 64 7.45 9.48 7.34
C SER A 64 6.70 8.89 6.15
N VAL A 65 7.23 7.79 5.62
CA VAL A 65 6.67 7.04 4.49
C VAL A 65 6.30 5.62 4.94
N ILE A 66 5.05 5.22 4.69
CA ILE A 66 4.58 3.86 4.98
C ILE A 66 4.51 3.05 3.69
N ILE A 67 5.32 2.00 3.61
CA ILE A 67 5.40 1.11 2.45
C ILE A 67 4.36 0.00 2.61
N GLY A 68 3.29 0.06 1.81
CA GLY A 68 2.21 -0.92 1.79
C GLY A 68 2.33 -2.01 0.72
N THR A 69 3.51 -2.19 0.10
CA THR A 69 3.73 -3.13 -1.00
C THR A 69 4.16 -4.53 -0.52
N PRO A 70 3.78 -5.61 -1.24
CA PRO A 70 4.27 -6.98 -0.99
C PRO A 70 5.76 -7.20 -1.27
N ILE A 71 6.42 -6.28 -1.97
CA ILE A 71 7.88 -6.26 -2.08
C ILE A 71 8.48 -5.21 -1.14
N ASP A 72 9.74 -5.39 -0.79
CA ASP A 72 10.48 -4.40 -0.01
C ASP A 72 11.01 -3.28 -0.91
N LEU A 73 10.35 -2.12 -0.88
CA LEU A 73 10.75 -0.96 -1.70
C LEU A 73 12.16 -0.45 -1.36
N ASN A 74 12.64 -0.63 -0.12
CA ASN A 74 13.98 -0.18 0.27
C ASN A 74 15.11 -0.90 -0.50
N ARG A 75 14.81 -2.05 -1.11
CA ARG A 75 15.77 -2.79 -1.93
C ARG A 75 15.92 -2.25 -3.35
N ILE A 76 15.00 -1.40 -3.78
CA ILE A 76 14.89 -0.96 -5.17
C ILE A 76 14.88 0.54 -5.33
N VAL A 77 14.45 1.30 -4.32
CA VAL A 77 14.43 2.77 -4.32
C VAL A 77 15.01 3.33 -3.02
N LYS A 78 15.58 4.53 -3.12
CA LYS A 78 16.12 5.30 -1.99
C LYS A 78 15.08 6.29 -1.49
N ILE A 79 14.57 6.04 -0.29
CA ILE A 79 13.65 6.93 0.40
C ILE A 79 14.43 7.70 1.46
N LYS A 80 14.44 9.03 1.37
CA LYS A 80 15.20 9.89 2.30
C LYS A 80 14.48 10.06 3.64
N GLN A 81 13.15 10.11 3.61
CA GLN A 81 12.31 10.19 4.79
C GLN A 81 12.39 8.89 5.60
N PRO A 82 12.22 8.95 6.93
CA PRO A 82 11.99 7.77 7.75
C PRO A 82 10.88 6.92 7.14
N ASN A 83 11.12 5.63 6.97
CA ASN A 83 10.14 4.76 6.34
C ASN A 83 10.04 3.41 7.04
N THR A 84 8.86 2.82 6.95
CA THR A 84 8.61 1.48 7.48
C THR A 84 7.71 0.70 6.53
N ARG A 85 7.94 -0.60 6.47
CA ARG A 85 7.14 -1.51 5.65
C ARG A 85 6.12 -2.21 6.52
N VAL A 86 4.86 -2.13 6.09
CA VAL A 86 3.74 -2.76 6.80
C VAL A 86 3.19 -3.92 6.01
N TYR A 87 2.80 -4.95 6.76
CA TYR A 87 2.12 -6.13 6.27
C TYR A 87 0.75 -6.14 6.91
N TYR A 88 -0.25 -6.60 6.17
CA TYR A 88 -1.54 -6.94 6.75
C TYR A 88 -1.81 -8.39 6.41
N ASP A 89 -2.38 -9.09 7.38
CA ASP A 89 -2.95 -10.40 7.17
C ASP A 89 -4.48 -10.27 7.24
N LEU A 90 -5.19 -11.11 6.49
CA LEU A 90 -6.64 -11.13 6.56
C LEU A 90 -7.03 -11.76 7.89
N GLN A 91 -7.56 -10.95 8.80
CA GLN A 91 -8.16 -11.46 10.03
C GLN A 91 -9.68 -11.48 9.85
N GLU A 92 -10.26 -12.68 9.80
CA GLU A 92 -11.71 -12.83 9.81
C GLU A 92 -12.24 -12.50 11.20
N ILE A 93 -13.19 -11.57 11.26
CA ILE A 93 -13.82 -11.11 12.50
C ILE A 93 -15.27 -11.59 12.47
N GLY A 94 -15.57 -12.64 13.23
CA GLY A 94 -16.92 -13.20 13.40
C GLY A 94 -17.07 -14.66 12.99
N SER A 95 -18.30 -15.17 13.13
CA SER A 95 -18.68 -16.54 12.75
C SER A 95 -19.98 -16.54 11.91
N PRO A 96 -20.15 -17.49 10.97
CA PRO A 96 -19.19 -18.54 10.66
C PRO A 96 -17.98 -18.01 9.87
N ASN A 97 -16.77 -18.36 10.30
CA ASN A 97 -15.55 -18.03 9.57
C ASN A 97 -15.31 -19.03 8.42
N PHE A 98 -14.40 -18.73 7.51
CA PHE A 98 -14.11 -19.56 6.35
C PHE A 98 -13.70 -20.98 6.73
N SER A 99 -12.99 -21.14 7.85
CA SER A 99 -12.62 -22.46 8.38
C SER A 99 -13.85 -23.26 8.81
N GLU A 100 -14.83 -22.60 9.46
CA GLU A 100 -16.11 -23.19 9.86
C GLU A 100 -16.95 -23.56 8.63
N VAL A 101 -17.05 -22.68 7.64
CA VAL A 101 -17.75 -22.95 6.37
C VAL A 101 -17.11 -24.12 5.62
N LEU A 102 -15.78 -24.16 5.52
CA LEU A 102 -15.05 -25.27 4.91
C LEU A 102 -15.28 -26.59 5.66
N THR A 103 -15.22 -26.55 6.98
CA THR A 103 -15.43 -27.72 7.83
C THR A 103 -16.83 -28.29 7.62
N ASP A 104 -17.85 -27.44 7.59
CA ASP A 104 -19.23 -27.85 7.36
C ASP A 104 -19.45 -28.40 5.95
N PHE A 105 -18.83 -27.78 4.94
CA PHE A 105 -18.86 -28.27 3.57
C PHE A 105 -18.22 -29.67 3.45
N MET A 106 -17.03 -29.87 4.03
CA MET A 106 -16.32 -31.16 4.00
C MET A 106 -17.14 -32.27 4.65
N LYS A 107 -17.74 -31.99 5.82
CA LYS A 107 -18.64 -32.91 6.52
C LYS A 107 -19.87 -33.25 5.67
N LYS A 108 -20.49 -32.26 5.04
CA LYS A 108 -21.70 -32.46 4.22
C LYS A 108 -21.46 -33.34 2.99
N HIS A 109 -20.25 -33.31 2.44
CA HIS A 109 -19.89 -33.99 1.19
C HIS A 109 -18.96 -35.20 1.38
N ASN A 110 -18.69 -35.63 2.63
CA ASN A 110 -17.81 -36.75 2.96
C ASN A 110 -16.41 -36.65 2.32
N LEU A 111 -15.83 -35.45 2.34
CA LEU A 111 -14.52 -35.17 1.73
C LEU A 111 -13.35 -35.25 2.73
N GLY A 112 -13.64 -35.57 3.99
CA GLY A 112 -12.68 -35.71 5.09
C GLY A 112 -13.37 -35.77 6.44
#